data_AF-A0A379FXF5-F1
#
_entry.id   AF-A0A379FXF5-F1
#
_cell.length_a   1.000
_cell.length_b   1.000
_cell.length_c   1.000
_cell.angle_alpha   90.00
_cell.angle_beta   90.00
_cell.angle_gamma   90.00
#
_symmetry.space_group_name_H-M   'P 1'
#
loop_
_entity.id
_entity.type
_entity.pdbx_description
1 polymer ?
#
loop_
_entity_poly.entity_id
_entity_poly.type
_entity_poly.pdbx_seq_one_letter_code
_entity_poly.pdbx_strand_id
1 'polypeptide(L)'
;MLAAAGVASIVGMFWLALKRYGLDVSGAEAYYTFLYLTRDTFSPWENLALLLSHYDEMDFQGLAPIIRDFYVFIPSWVWPERPDTVLNSANYFTWEVLNNHSGLAISPTLIGSLVVMGGVIFIPLGAIVVGLIIKWFDWIYGMSLKEPNRYKAAIMQAFCFGAIFNIIVLAREGVDSFVSRVVFFCLIFGLCLVLAKLLYWLFESAGLIRTKTASFLRSQQRESR
;
A
#
# COMPACT_ATOMS: atom_id res chain seq x y z
N MET A 1 15.08 9.86 22.28
CA MET A 1 15.52 9.74 20.87
C MET A 1 14.34 9.42 19.93
N LEU A 2 13.56 8.36 20.17
CA LEU A 2 12.39 8.02 19.33
C LEU A 2 11.32 9.13 19.26
N ALA A 3 10.96 9.72 20.41
CA ALA A 3 10.00 10.83 20.44
C ALA A 3 10.47 12.04 19.61
N ALA A 4 11.74 12.42 19.74
CA ALA A 4 12.33 13.52 18.97
C ALA A 4 12.37 13.22 17.47
N ALA A 5 12.71 11.99 17.08
CA ALA A 5 12.67 11.55 15.69
C ALA A 5 11.24 11.57 15.12
N GLY A 6 10.25 11.17 15.93
CA GLY A 6 8.83 11.26 15.57
C GLY A 6 8.39 12.70 15.32
N VAL A 7 8.71 13.62 16.24
CA VAL A 7 8.39 15.05 16.08
C VAL A 7 9.07 15.63 14.84
N ALA A 8 10.35 15.33 14.62
CA ALA A 8 11.08 15.79 13.44
C ALA A 8 10.47 15.25 12.13
N SER A 9 9.97 14.02 12.13
CA SER A 9 9.30 13.40 10.97
C SER A 9 7.98 14.10 10.65
N ILE A 10 7.18 14.44 11.67
CA ILE A 10 5.91 15.16 11.51
C ILE A 10 6.17 16.56 10.93
N VAL A 11 7.12 17.30 11.50
CA VAL A 11 7.47 18.65 11.03
C VAL A 11 8.03 18.59 9.60
N GLY A 12 8.90 17.62 9.31
CA GLY A 12 9.44 17.41 7.97
C GLY A 12 8.37 17.09 6.93
N MET A 13 7.43 16.21 7.26
CA MET A 13 6.29 15.86 6.39
C MET A 13 5.40 17.07 6.13
N PHE A 14 5.11 17.89 7.15
CA PHE A 14 4.33 19.11 6.99
C PHE A 14 5.03 20.12 6.07
N TRP A 15 6.33 20.35 6.26
CA TRP A 15 7.09 21.24 5.42
C TRP A 15 7.14 20.78 3.96
N LEU A 16 7.31 19.47 3.71
CA LEU A 16 7.23 18.89 2.37
C LEU A 16 5.86 19.06 1.75
N ALA A 17 4.78 18.95 2.53
CA ALA A 17 3.41 19.17 2.05
C ALA A 17 3.22 20.62 1.61
N LEU A 18 3.64 21.62 2.41
CA LEU A 18 3.56 23.03 2.04
C LEU A 18 4.30 23.31 0.73
N LYS A 19 5.52 22.79 0.59
CA LYS A 19 6.32 22.94 -0.63
C LYS A 19 5.70 22.23 -1.83
N ARG A 20 5.15 21.03 -1.64
CA ARG A 20 4.51 20.24 -2.71
C ARG A 20 3.24 20.90 -3.23
N TYR A 21 2.46 21.52 -2.35
CA TYR A 21 1.19 22.15 -2.70
C TYR A 21 1.30 23.65 -2.97
N GLY A 22 2.50 24.23 -2.87
CA GLY A 22 2.70 25.67 -3.11
C GLY A 22 1.95 26.56 -2.13
N LEU A 23 1.66 26.07 -0.92
CA LEU A 23 0.91 26.79 0.11
C LEU A 23 1.83 27.76 0.83
N ASP A 24 1.67 29.06 0.54
CA ASP A 24 2.39 30.13 1.24
C ASP A 24 1.58 30.58 2.46
N VAL A 25 1.70 29.82 3.56
CA VAL A 25 0.96 30.05 4.81
C VAL A 25 1.90 30.54 5.91
N SER A 26 1.48 31.60 6.62
CA SER A 26 2.25 32.19 7.71
C SER A 26 1.39 32.45 8.95
N GLY A 27 1.99 32.44 10.15
CA GLY A 27 1.29 32.74 11.40
C GLY A 27 0.19 31.73 11.76
N ALA A 28 -1.00 32.23 12.11
CA ALA A 28 -2.13 31.41 12.55
C ALA A 28 -2.66 30.47 11.46
N GLU A 29 -2.59 30.88 10.18
CA GLU A 29 -3.02 30.07 9.05
C GLU A 29 -2.18 28.80 8.87
N ALA A 30 -0.87 28.88 9.16
CA ALA A 30 0.00 27.71 9.12
C ALA A 30 -0.40 26.67 10.17
N TYR A 31 -0.85 27.12 11.35
CA TYR A 31 -1.33 26.24 12.41
C TYR A 31 -2.66 25.57 12.05
N TYR A 32 -3.61 26.33 11.49
CA TYR A 32 -4.87 25.76 10.99
C TYR A 32 -4.64 24.78 9.84
N THR A 33 -3.75 25.12 8.89
CA THR A 33 -3.39 24.25 7.77
C THR A 33 -2.71 22.97 8.26
N PHE A 34 -1.84 23.07 9.27
CA PHE A 34 -1.25 21.90 9.92
C PHE A 34 -2.32 20.99 10.53
N LEU A 35 -3.23 21.54 11.32
CA LEU A 35 -4.31 20.77 11.94
C LEU A 35 -5.23 20.14 10.90
N TYR A 36 -5.59 20.90 9.86
CA TYR A 36 -6.44 20.46 8.76
C TYR A 36 -5.82 19.29 7.99
N LEU A 37 -4.59 19.44 7.50
CA LEU A 37 -3.88 18.38 6.77
C LEU A 37 -3.61 17.15 7.64
N THR A 38 -3.35 17.36 8.93
CA THR A 38 -3.16 16.26 9.89
C THR A 38 -4.47 15.48 10.08
N ARG A 39 -5.58 16.18 10.28
CA ARG A 39 -6.91 15.57 10.41
C ARG A 39 -7.29 14.78 9.17
N ASP A 40 -7.10 15.35 7.98
CA ASP A 40 -7.43 14.68 6.71
C ASP A 40 -6.54 13.47 6.43
N THR A 41 -5.34 13.42 7.04
CA THR A 41 -4.46 12.26 6.97
C THR A 41 -4.95 11.09 7.82
N PHE A 42 -5.51 11.37 9.00
CA PHE A 42 -5.91 10.33 9.97
C PHE A 42 -7.38 9.93 9.91
N SER A 43 -8.28 10.81 9.47
CA SER A 43 -9.72 10.57 9.51
C SER A 43 -10.45 11.24 8.34
N PRO A 44 -10.44 10.65 7.13
CA PRO A 44 -11.03 11.26 5.94
C PRO A 44 -12.56 11.05 5.87
N TRP A 45 -13.25 11.09 7.02
CA TRP A 45 -14.71 10.93 7.10
C TRP A 45 -15.47 12.11 6.51
N GLU A 46 -14.89 13.30 6.57
CA GLU A 46 -15.47 14.49 5.93
C GLU A 46 -15.53 14.33 4.41
N ASN A 47 -14.48 13.75 3.81
CA ASN A 47 -14.46 13.45 2.38
C ASN A 47 -15.53 12.43 2.00
N LEU A 48 -15.75 11.41 2.83
CA LEU A 48 -16.84 10.46 2.60
C LEU A 48 -18.21 11.14 2.69
N ALA A 49 -18.43 12.00 3.70
CA ALA A 49 -19.69 12.72 3.85
C ALA A 49 -19.95 13.66 2.67
N LEU A 50 -18.91 14.36 2.19
CA LEU A 50 -18.99 15.26 1.06
C LEU A 50 -19.17 14.52 -0.27
N LEU A 51 -18.68 13.28 -0.38
CA LEU A 51 -18.99 12.39 -1.49
C LEU A 51 -20.47 12.01 -1.48
N LEU A 52 -20.99 11.62 -0.32
CA LEU A 52 -22.40 11.23 -0.18
C LEU A 52 -23.36 12.42 -0.39
N SER A 53 -22.94 13.66 -0.10
CA SER A 53 -23.78 14.84 -0.37
C SER A 53 -23.92 15.15 -1.85
N HIS A 54 -22.95 14.75 -2.67
CA HIS A 54 -22.99 14.92 -4.13
C HIS A 54 -23.37 13.64 -4.85
N TYR A 55 -23.94 12.65 -4.14
CA TYR A 55 -24.22 11.31 -4.68
C TYR A 55 -25.08 11.33 -5.95
N ASP A 56 -26.02 12.28 -6.06
CA ASP A 56 -26.93 12.41 -7.21
C ASP A 56 -26.24 12.96 -8.47
N GLU A 57 -25.06 13.57 -8.32
CA GLU A 57 -24.26 14.16 -9.41
C GLU A 57 -23.15 13.20 -9.88
N MET A 58 -23.00 12.04 -9.23
CA MET A 58 -21.90 11.12 -9.49
C MET A 58 -22.18 10.14 -10.63
N ASP A 59 -21.22 10.04 -11.54
CA ASP A 59 -21.16 8.98 -12.55
C ASP A 59 -20.37 7.78 -12.04
N PHE A 60 -21.04 6.63 -11.92
CA PHE A 60 -20.41 5.40 -11.45
C PHE A 60 -19.31 4.92 -12.40
N GLN A 61 -18.08 4.85 -11.89
CA GLN A 61 -16.90 4.52 -12.69
C GLN A 61 -16.68 3.01 -12.88
N GLY A 62 -17.47 2.15 -12.23
CA GLY A 62 -17.30 0.71 -12.30
C GLY A 62 -15.94 0.27 -11.76
N LEU A 63 -15.32 -0.73 -12.41
CA LEU A 63 -13.96 -1.20 -12.08
C LEU A 63 -12.85 -0.41 -12.78
N ALA A 64 -13.19 0.61 -13.56
CA ALA A 64 -12.22 1.41 -14.31
C ALA A 64 -11.15 2.07 -13.42
N PRO A 65 -11.46 2.59 -12.21
CA PRO A 65 -10.45 3.19 -11.33
C PRO A 65 -9.33 2.21 -10.95
N ILE A 66 -9.66 0.94 -10.73
CA ILE A 66 -8.67 -0.11 -10.40
C ILE A 66 -7.70 -0.30 -11.56
N ILE A 67 -8.22 -0.39 -12.79
CA ILE A 67 -7.39 -0.60 -14.00
C ILE A 67 -6.52 0.63 -14.26
N ARG A 68 -7.12 1.82 -14.16
CA ARG A 68 -6.43 3.10 -14.38
C ARG A 68 -5.28 3.29 -13.40
N ASP A 69 -5.44 2.87 -12.14
CA ASP A 69 -4.38 3.01 -11.13
C ASP A 69 -3.10 2.22 -11.49
N PHE A 70 -3.19 1.16 -12.30
CA PHE A 70 -2.01 0.47 -12.83
C PHE A 70 -1.17 1.32 -13.80
N TYR A 71 -1.75 2.35 -14.42
CA TYR A 71 -1.04 3.21 -15.38
C TYR A 71 0.10 3.98 -14.72
N VAL A 72 0.03 4.20 -13.41
CA VAL A 72 1.09 4.83 -12.61
C VAL A 72 2.40 4.04 -12.71
N PHE A 73 2.32 2.72 -12.83
CA PHE A 73 3.50 1.85 -12.91
C PHE A 73 4.09 1.71 -14.31
N ILE A 74 3.37 2.11 -15.36
CA ILE A 74 3.83 2.02 -16.75
C ILE A 74 4.65 3.27 -17.07
N PRO A 75 5.97 3.20 -17.24
CA PRO A 75 6.78 4.39 -17.44
C PRO A 75 6.46 5.13 -18.75
N SER A 76 6.62 6.46 -18.79
CA SER A 76 6.31 7.28 -19.98
C SER A 76 7.10 6.91 -21.24
N TRP A 77 8.25 6.25 -21.11
CA TRP A 77 9.04 5.76 -22.26
C TRP A 77 8.45 4.49 -22.88
N VAL A 78 7.70 3.70 -22.11
CA VAL A 78 7.00 2.50 -22.60
C VAL A 78 5.65 2.89 -23.21
N TRP A 79 4.98 3.90 -22.65
CA TRP A 79 3.73 4.44 -23.17
C TRP A 79 3.77 5.98 -23.21
N PRO A 80 4.24 6.57 -24.33
CA PRO A 80 4.38 8.01 -24.47
C PRO A 80 3.04 8.77 -24.44
N GLU A 81 1.97 8.16 -24.95
CA GLU A 81 0.62 8.75 -24.98
C GLU A 81 -0.23 8.39 -23.76
N ARG A 82 0.38 7.92 -22.67
CA ARG A 82 -0.38 7.65 -21.44
C ARG A 82 -0.99 8.97 -20.93
N PRO A 83 -2.21 8.95 -20.40
CA PRO A 83 -2.75 10.12 -19.71
C PRO A 83 -1.82 10.53 -18.57
N ASP A 84 -1.37 11.78 -18.56
CA ASP A 84 -0.52 12.32 -17.47
C ASP A 84 -1.24 12.27 -16.12
N THR A 85 -2.57 12.29 -16.17
CA THR A 85 -3.44 12.29 -15.02
C THR A 85 -4.33 11.06 -15.00
N VAL A 86 -4.07 10.18 -14.04
CA VAL A 86 -4.82 8.93 -13.88
C VAL A 86 -6.09 9.21 -13.09
N LEU A 87 -7.26 9.02 -13.71
CA LEU A 87 -8.56 9.08 -13.04
C LEU A 87 -8.80 7.84 -12.16
N ASN A 88 -8.12 7.80 -11.02
CA ASN A 88 -8.44 6.89 -9.92
C ASN A 88 -9.57 7.48 -9.05
N SER A 89 -10.07 6.73 -8.07
CA SER A 89 -11.23 7.15 -7.28
C SER A 89 -10.97 8.45 -6.52
N ALA A 90 -9.73 8.69 -6.10
CA ALA A 90 -9.32 9.92 -5.42
C ALA A 90 -9.30 11.12 -6.37
N ASN A 91 -8.71 10.99 -7.56
CA ASN A 91 -8.68 12.07 -8.54
C ASN A 91 -10.06 12.36 -9.12
N TYR A 92 -10.88 11.33 -9.35
CA TYR A 92 -12.27 11.47 -9.74
C TYR A 92 -13.05 12.30 -8.70
N PHE A 93 -12.97 11.91 -7.42
CA PHE A 93 -13.62 12.65 -6.34
C PHE A 93 -13.13 14.10 -6.26
N THR A 94 -11.82 14.31 -6.36
CA THR A 94 -11.23 15.64 -6.25
C THR A 94 -11.67 16.56 -7.40
N TRP A 95 -11.74 16.04 -8.63
CA TRP A 95 -11.94 16.87 -9.82
C TRP A 95 -13.38 16.95 -10.27
N GLU A 96 -14.06 15.82 -10.34
CA GLU A 96 -15.42 15.79 -10.85
C GLU A 96 -16.45 16.10 -9.77
N VAL A 97 -16.17 15.72 -8.51
CA VAL A 97 -17.11 15.97 -7.40
C VAL A 97 -16.78 17.27 -6.66
N LEU A 98 -15.52 17.48 -6.25
CA LEU A 98 -15.12 18.70 -5.53
C LEU A 98 -14.80 19.90 -6.43
N ASN A 99 -14.70 19.71 -7.75
CA ASN A 99 -14.24 20.73 -8.68
C ASN A 99 -12.90 21.38 -8.27
N ASN A 100 -11.98 20.59 -7.69
CA ASN A 100 -10.74 21.07 -7.12
C ASN A 100 -9.52 20.62 -7.93
N HIS A 101 -8.94 21.51 -8.74
CA HIS A 101 -7.79 21.20 -9.60
C HIS A 101 -6.42 21.62 -9.01
N SER A 102 -6.34 21.85 -7.70
CA SER A 102 -5.11 22.31 -7.01
C SER A 102 -3.95 21.28 -6.99
N GLY A 103 -4.06 20.16 -7.72
CA GLY A 103 -3.07 19.08 -7.71
C GLY A 103 -3.03 18.25 -6.41
N LEU A 104 -3.92 18.56 -5.46
CA LEU A 104 -4.06 17.87 -4.19
C LEU A 104 -5.12 16.77 -4.34
N ALA A 105 -4.68 15.51 -4.43
CA ALA A 105 -5.60 14.38 -4.54
C ALA A 105 -6.21 14.08 -3.17
N ILE A 106 -7.52 14.29 -3.06
CA ILE A 106 -8.32 13.99 -1.88
C ILE A 106 -8.95 12.61 -2.08
N SER A 107 -8.66 11.69 -1.17
CA SER A 107 -9.22 10.34 -1.21
C SER A 107 -10.57 10.28 -0.48
N PRO A 108 -11.58 9.62 -1.06
CA PRO A 108 -12.86 9.40 -0.41
C PRO A 108 -12.88 8.18 0.53
N THR A 109 -11.71 7.65 0.94
CA THR A 109 -11.52 6.45 1.79
C THR A 109 -11.86 5.13 1.10
N LEU A 110 -11.63 4.01 1.81
CA LEU A 110 -12.12 2.69 1.42
C LEU A 110 -13.60 2.70 1.01
N ILE A 111 -14.46 3.26 1.87
CA ILE A 111 -15.90 3.22 1.68
C ILE A 111 -16.28 4.07 0.48
N GLY A 112 -15.74 5.27 0.37
CA GLY A 112 -16.05 6.15 -0.75
C GLY A 112 -15.51 5.62 -2.08
N SER A 113 -14.37 4.93 -2.10
CA SER A 113 -13.91 4.25 -3.31
C SER A 113 -14.91 3.18 -3.79
N LEU A 114 -15.52 2.43 -2.89
CA LEU A 114 -16.58 1.46 -3.23
C LEU A 114 -17.84 2.16 -3.76
N VAL A 115 -18.20 3.30 -3.19
CA VAL A 115 -19.34 4.11 -3.63
C VAL A 115 -19.11 4.67 -5.04
N VAL A 116 -17.91 5.19 -5.33
CA VAL A 116 -17.54 5.65 -6.69
C VAL A 116 -17.62 4.52 -7.72
N MET A 117 -17.23 3.29 -7.34
CA MET A 117 -17.22 2.15 -8.24
C MET A 117 -18.62 1.62 -8.58
N GLY A 118 -19.54 1.56 -7.62
CA GLY A 118 -20.85 0.95 -7.86
C GLY A 118 -21.95 1.32 -6.87
N GLY A 119 -21.82 2.48 -6.24
CA GLY A 119 -22.81 3.04 -5.32
C GLY A 119 -22.90 2.29 -3.99
N VAL A 120 -23.98 2.57 -3.25
CA VAL A 120 -24.19 2.05 -1.88
C VAL A 120 -24.23 0.51 -1.83
N ILE A 121 -24.67 -0.15 -2.90
CA ILE A 121 -24.75 -1.63 -2.99
C ILE A 121 -23.36 -2.27 -2.99
N PHE A 122 -22.35 -1.56 -3.48
CA PHE A 122 -20.97 -2.04 -3.48
C PHE A 122 -20.32 -2.00 -2.10
N ILE A 123 -20.90 -1.29 -1.11
CA ILE A 123 -20.39 -1.25 0.26
C ILE A 123 -20.41 -2.63 0.92
N PRO A 124 -21.56 -3.35 1.04
CA PRO A 124 -21.57 -4.67 1.67
C PRO A 124 -20.73 -5.69 0.89
N LEU A 125 -20.76 -5.64 -0.45
CA LEU A 125 -19.96 -6.54 -1.29
C LEU A 125 -18.46 -6.29 -1.09
N GLY A 126 -18.04 -5.03 -1.14
CA GLY A 126 -16.66 -4.62 -0.91
C GLY A 126 -16.20 -4.93 0.52
N ALA A 127 -17.05 -4.74 1.52
CA ALA A 127 -16.74 -5.07 2.91
C ALA A 127 -16.46 -6.58 3.09
N ILE A 128 -17.23 -7.45 2.44
CA ILE A 128 -16.98 -8.90 2.44
C ILE A 128 -15.64 -9.20 1.79
N VAL A 129 -15.37 -8.66 0.59
CA VAL A 129 -14.12 -8.89 -0.14
C VAL A 129 -12.91 -8.40 0.66
N VAL A 130 -12.96 -7.18 1.20
CA VAL A 130 -11.91 -6.59 2.03
C VAL A 130 -11.70 -7.42 3.31
N GLY A 131 -12.79 -7.85 3.96
CA GLY A 131 -12.71 -8.72 5.12
C GLY A 131 -12.02 -10.06 4.82
N LEU A 132 -12.31 -10.66 3.66
CA LEU A 132 -11.63 -11.88 3.20
C LEU A 132 -10.15 -11.64 2.91
N ILE A 133 -9.78 -10.50 2.34
CA ILE A 133 -8.38 -10.12 2.09
C ILE A 133 -7.61 -9.95 3.40
N ILE A 134 -8.17 -9.22 4.37
CA ILE A 134 -7.53 -9.05 5.69
C ILE A 134 -7.40 -10.41 6.39
N LYS A 135 -8.45 -11.23 6.36
CA LYS A 135 -8.43 -12.60 6.89
C LYS A 135 -7.35 -13.45 6.21
N TRP A 136 -7.14 -13.29 4.91
CA TRP A 136 -6.10 -14.02 4.18
C TRP A 136 -4.70 -13.63 4.66
N PHE A 137 -4.42 -12.35 4.87
CA PHE A 137 -3.16 -11.91 5.46
C PHE A 137 -2.94 -12.42 6.88
N ASP A 138 -3.97 -12.37 7.72
CA ASP A 138 -3.92 -12.91 9.08
C ASP A 138 -3.67 -14.43 9.09
N TRP A 139 -4.32 -15.15 8.16
CA TRP A 139 -4.08 -16.57 7.98
C TRP A 139 -2.64 -16.90 7.56
N ILE A 140 -2.05 -16.14 6.63
CA ILE A 140 -0.63 -16.29 6.26
C ILE A 140 0.28 -16.05 7.45
N TYR A 141 0.00 -15.00 8.23
CA TYR A 141 0.76 -14.72 9.43
C TYR A 141 0.65 -15.86 10.46
N GLY A 142 -0.56 -16.37 10.69
CA GLY A 142 -0.81 -17.52 11.56
C GLY A 142 -0.09 -18.79 11.11
N MET A 143 0.01 -19.04 9.80
CA MET A 143 0.82 -20.13 9.26
C MET A 143 2.32 -19.90 9.50
N SER A 144 2.81 -18.67 9.38
CA SER A 144 4.22 -18.33 9.61
C SER A 144 4.68 -18.64 11.03
N LEU A 145 3.79 -18.49 12.03
CA LEU A 145 4.08 -18.75 13.44
C LEU A 145 4.12 -20.25 13.77
N LYS A 146 3.45 -21.10 12.98
CA LYS A 146 3.40 -22.56 13.18
C LYS A 146 4.47 -23.30 12.38
N GLU A 147 5.20 -22.61 11.52
CA GLU A 147 6.17 -23.22 10.62
C GLU A 147 7.47 -23.57 11.39
N PRO A 148 7.91 -24.85 11.39
CA PRO A 148 9.11 -25.26 12.12
C PRO A 148 10.41 -24.77 11.47
N ASN A 149 10.39 -24.48 10.16
CA ASN A 149 11.56 -23.96 9.44
C ASN A 149 11.68 -22.44 9.60
N ARG A 150 12.70 -22.00 10.36
CA ARG A 150 12.95 -20.59 10.66
C ARG A 150 13.13 -19.71 9.41
N TYR A 151 13.70 -20.24 8.33
CA TYR A 151 13.92 -19.47 7.10
C TYR A 151 12.60 -19.20 6.36
N LYS A 152 11.75 -20.23 6.27
CA LYS A 152 10.43 -20.11 5.64
C LYS A 152 9.51 -19.21 6.48
N ALA A 153 9.54 -19.36 7.80
CA ALA A 153 8.82 -18.48 8.73
C ALA A 153 9.23 -17.01 8.55
N ALA A 154 10.53 -16.72 8.49
CA ALA A 154 11.05 -15.36 8.30
C ALA A 154 10.59 -14.72 6.98
N ILE A 155 10.57 -15.48 5.87
CA ILE A 155 10.07 -14.99 4.58
C ILE A 155 8.59 -14.64 4.66
N MET A 156 7.78 -15.50 5.27
CA MET A 156 6.34 -15.26 5.42
C MET A 156 6.06 -14.06 6.34
N GLN A 157 6.81 -13.91 7.43
CA GLN A 157 6.69 -12.75 8.32
C GLN A 157 7.11 -11.45 7.64
N ALA A 158 8.19 -11.47 6.84
CA ALA A 158 8.62 -10.31 6.06
C ALA A 158 7.57 -9.89 5.03
N PHE A 159 6.91 -10.85 4.37
CA PHE A 159 5.78 -10.59 3.49
C PHE A 159 4.62 -9.92 4.24
N CYS A 160 4.21 -10.49 5.38
CA CYS A 160 3.14 -9.93 6.21
C CYS A 160 3.47 -8.52 6.72
N PHE A 161 4.74 -8.26 7.08
CA PHE A 161 5.18 -6.93 7.51
C PHE A 161 5.01 -5.89 6.39
N GLY A 162 5.38 -6.22 5.15
CA GLY A 162 5.12 -5.36 3.99
C GLY A 162 3.63 -5.19 3.68
N ALA A 163 2.83 -6.23 3.90
CA ALA A 163 1.39 -6.17 3.71
C ALA A 163 0.68 -5.19 4.67
N ILE A 164 1.18 -5.02 5.91
CA ILE A 164 0.61 -4.06 6.88
C ILE A 164 0.58 -2.64 6.30
N PHE A 165 1.67 -2.19 5.65
CA PHE A 165 1.70 -0.88 5.04
C PHE A 165 0.68 -0.73 3.90
N ASN A 166 0.45 -1.80 3.13
CA ASN A 166 -0.58 -1.82 2.10
C ASN A 166 -1.99 -1.76 2.70
N ILE A 167 -2.23 -2.39 3.85
CA ILE A 167 -3.53 -2.30 4.55
C ILE A 167 -3.82 -0.86 5.01
N ILE A 168 -2.81 -0.09 5.40
CA ILE A 168 -3.00 1.35 5.72
C ILE A 168 -3.49 2.12 4.49
N VAL A 169 -2.91 1.83 3.32
CA VAL A 169 -3.36 2.41 2.06
C VAL A 169 -4.80 2.04 1.76
N LEU A 170 -5.18 0.77 1.97
CA LEU A 170 -6.55 0.32 1.76
C LEU A 170 -7.56 1.15 2.54
N ALA A 171 -7.29 1.42 3.82
CA ALA A 171 -8.16 2.22 4.67
C ALA A 171 -8.22 3.69 4.24
N ARG A 172 -7.05 4.29 3.92
CA ARG A 172 -6.93 5.73 3.67
C ARG A 172 -7.26 6.14 2.24
N GLU A 173 -6.76 5.40 1.26
CA GLU A 173 -6.78 5.80 -0.15
C GLU A 173 -7.88 5.12 -0.96
N GLY A 174 -8.24 3.87 -0.64
CA GLY A 174 -9.27 3.14 -1.37
C GLY A 174 -8.84 1.76 -1.87
N VAL A 175 -9.80 1.02 -2.42
CA VAL A 175 -9.60 -0.35 -2.93
C VAL A 175 -8.72 -0.36 -4.18
N ASP A 176 -8.89 0.60 -5.08
CA ASP A 176 -8.10 0.75 -6.32
C ASP A 176 -6.61 0.93 -6.04
N SER A 177 -6.25 1.93 -5.23
CA SER A 177 -4.86 2.19 -4.84
C SER A 177 -4.24 1.01 -4.07
N PHE A 178 -5.05 0.28 -3.29
CA PHE A 178 -4.60 -0.92 -2.61
C PHE A 178 -4.30 -2.07 -3.57
N VAL A 179 -5.22 -2.39 -4.50
CA VAL A 179 -5.06 -3.53 -5.42
C VAL A 179 -3.80 -3.36 -6.25
N SER A 180 -3.57 -2.16 -6.79
CA SER A 180 -2.42 -1.88 -7.63
C SER A 180 -1.10 -2.05 -6.84
N ARG A 181 -1.02 -1.50 -5.62
CA ARG A 181 0.17 -1.60 -4.75
C ARG A 181 0.43 -3.00 -4.23
N VAL A 182 -0.61 -3.75 -3.85
CA VAL A 182 -0.45 -5.14 -3.42
C VAL A 182 0.02 -6.02 -4.56
N VAL A 183 -0.54 -5.87 -5.76
CA VAL A 183 -0.08 -6.63 -6.93
C VAL A 183 1.38 -6.30 -7.22
N PHE A 184 1.74 -5.02 -7.25
CA PHE A 184 3.13 -4.61 -7.45
C PHE A 184 4.07 -5.14 -6.36
N PHE A 185 3.65 -5.04 -5.09
CA PHE A 185 4.40 -5.58 -3.96
C PHE A 185 4.62 -7.10 -4.09
N CYS A 186 3.57 -7.86 -4.42
CA CYS A 186 3.66 -9.31 -4.64
C CYS A 186 4.61 -9.67 -5.78
N LEU A 187 4.58 -8.90 -6.89
CA LEU A 187 5.48 -9.11 -8.03
C LEU A 187 6.94 -8.86 -7.65
N ILE A 188 7.23 -7.72 -7.02
CA ILE A 188 8.60 -7.38 -6.60
C ILE A 188 9.09 -8.35 -5.53
N PHE A 189 8.25 -8.68 -4.54
CA PHE A 189 8.59 -9.64 -3.50
C PHE A 189 8.88 -11.02 -4.09
N GLY A 190 8.04 -11.49 -5.03
CA GLY A 190 8.25 -12.74 -5.75
C GLY A 190 9.55 -12.74 -6.56
N LEU A 191 9.85 -11.64 -7.26
CA LEU A 191 11.10 -11.48 -8.01
C LEU A 191 12.31 -11.54 -7.09
N CYS A 192 12.27 -10.85 -5.94
CA CYS A 192 13.32 -10.92 -4.92
C CYS A 192 13.52 -12.36 -4.40
N LEU A 193 12.45 -13.12 -4.21
CA LEU A 193 12.55 -14.54 -3.81
C LEU A 193 13.18 -15.40 -4.90
N VAL A 194 12.82 -15.19 -6.16
CA VAL A 194 13.43 -15.90 -7.30
C VAL A 194 14.92 -15.57 -7.39
N LEU A 195 15.30 -14.29 -7.31
CA LEU A 195 16.69 -13.86 -7.30
C LEU A 195 17.47 -14.46 -6.14
N ALA A 196 16.91 -14.46 -4.93
CA ALA A 196 17.54 -15.07 -3.76
C ALA A 196 17.79 -16.58 -3.98
N LYS A 197 16.84 -17.28 -4.61
CA LYS A 197 16.99 -18.70 -4.95
C LYS A 197 18.04 -18.95 -6.04
N LEU A 198 18.09 -18.09 -7.06
CA LEU A 198 19.11 -18.16 -8.11
C LEU A 198 20.52 -17.89 -7.56
N LEU A 199 20.67 -16.90 -6.68
CA LEU A 199 21.92 -16.64 -5.98
C LEU A 199 22.36 -17.81 -5.10
N TYR A 200 21.42 -18.43 -4.39
CA TYR A 200 21.68 -19.64 -3.61
C TYR A 200 22.22 -20.76 -4.51
N TRP A 201 21.57 -21.04 -5.65
CA TRP A 201 22.04 -22.04 -6.62
C TRP A 201 23.41 -21.70 -7.22
N LEU A 202 23.67 -20.42 -7.50
CA LEU A 202 24.98 -19.97 -8.00
C LEU A 202 26.09 -20.22 -6.97
N PHE A 203 25.84 -19.87 -5.70
CA PHE A 203 26.81 -20.09 -4.62
C PHE A 203 27.01 -21.57 -4.28
N GLU A 204 25.97 -22.39 -4.43
CA GLU A 204 26.06 -23.84 -4.34
C GLU A 204 26.96 -24.41 -5.46
N SER A 205 26.70 -24.00 -6.70
CA SER A 205 27.47 -24.41 -7.88
C SER A 205 28.94 -23.95 -7.82
N ALA A 206 29.19 -22.79 -7.22
CA ALA A 206 30.54 -22.25 -7.00
C ALA A 206 31.26 -22.87 -5.78
N GLY A 207 30.62 -23.79 -5.04
CA GLY A 207 31.21 -24.46 -3.88
C GLY A 207 31.46 -23.57 -2.66
N LEU A 208 30.90 -22.36 -2.63
CA LEU A 208 31.07 -21.38 -1.54
C LEU A 208 30.18 -21.68 -0.34
N ILE A 209 29.14 -22.49 -0.51
CA ILE A 209 28.26 -22.93 0.58
C ILE A 209 28.92 -24.12 1.29
N ARG A 210 29.60 -23.87 2.40
CA ARG A 210 30.02 -24.94 3.32
C ARG A 210 28.76 -25.59 3.90
N THR A 211 28.43 -26.78 3.41
CA THR A 211 27.39 -27.66 3.93
C THR A 211 27.75 -28.08 5.37
N LYS A 212 27.54 -27.21 6.37
CA LYS A 212 27.68 -27.55 7.79
C LYS A 212 26.76 -28.71 8.20
N THR A 213 25.75 -29.02 7.38
CA THR A 213 24.88 -30.20 7.55
C THR A 213 25.60 -31.52 7.27
N ALA A 214 26.54 -31.57 6.33
CA ALA A 214 27.28 -32.80 6.04
C ALA A 214 28.26 -33.14 7.18
N SER A 215 28.84 -32.14 7.87
CA SER A 215 29.73 -32.39 9.00
C SER A 215 28.99 -32.85 10.27
N PHE A 216 27.77 -32.36 10.51
CA PHE A 216 26.97 -32.76 11.68
C PHE A 216 26.46 -34.22 11.57
N LEU A 217 26.04 -34.64 10.38
CA LEU A 217 25.68 -36.04 10.12
C LEU A 217 26.89 -36.97 10.21
N ARG A 218 28.08 -36.52 9.79
CA ARG A 218 29.34 -37.29 9.88
C ARG A 218 29.90 -37.37 11.31
N SER A 219 29.62 -36.37 12.17
CA SER A 219 30.03 -36.42 13.58
C SER A 219 29.15 -37.37 14.40
N GLN A 220 27.83 -37.39 14.16
CA GLN A 220 26.97 -38.38 14.81
C GLN A 220 27.30 -39.83 14.41
N GLN A 221 27.66 -40.06 13.14
CA GLN A 221 28.01 -41.40 12.66
C GLN A 221 29.40 -41.88 13.16
N ARG A 222 30.21 -40.98 13.72
CA ARG A 222 31.51 -41.27 14.35
C ARG A 222 31.43 -41.48 15.86
N GLU A 223 30.40 -40.95 16.53
CA GLU A 223 30.14 -41.21 17.96
C GLU A 223 29.37 -42.52 18.19
N SER A 224 28.79 -43.12 17.14
CA SER A 224 28.06 -44.38 17.19
C SER A 224 28.88 -45.61 16.73
N ARG A 225 30.21 -45.49 16.60
CA ARG A 225 31.16 -46.58 16.30
C ARG A 225 32.29 -46.54 17.30
#